data_AF-A0A7Y1ZDX1-F1
#
_entry.id   AF-A0A7Y1ZDX1-F1
#
_cell.length_a   1.000
_cell.length_b   1.000
_cell.length_c   1.000
_cell.angle_alpha   90.00
_cell.angle_beta   90.00
_cell.angle_gamma   90.00
#
_symmetry.space_group_name_H-M   'P 1'
#
loop_
_entity.id
_entity.type
_entity.pdbx_description
1 polymer ?
#
loop_
_entity_poly.entity_id
_entity_poly.type
_entity_poly.pdbx_seq_one_letter_code
_entity_poly.pdbx_strand_id
1 'polypeptide(L)'
;MRSLTTRFLRNLAATLMCGAGTIMVAALWLRELTQLAVLDALIGAVYLIAGIGLFGYSRFSLFLGIAIPLGVSGAFYSNTSEVLAIDQLRYTTDAVIALLSLVVLWMVRHQETH
;
A
#
# COMPACT_ATOMS: atom_id res chain seq x y z
N MET A 1 -8.56 -26.24 6.56
CA MET A 1 -7.26 -25.53 6.74
C MET A 1 -7.11 -24.29 5.83
N ARG A 2 -8.20 -23.65 5.37
CA ARG A 2 -8.20 -22.62 4.31
C ARG A 2 -8.21 -21.14 4.79
N SER A 3 -8.14 -20.87 6.09
CA SER A 3 -8.21 -19.50 6.64
C SER A 3 -6.86 -18.85 6.97
N LEU A 4 -5.81 -19.64 7.21
CA LEU A 4 -4.52 -19.13 7.68
C LEU A 4 -3.75 -18.43 6.56
N THR A 5 -3.75 -18.99 5.35
CA THR A 5 -3.02 -18.41 4.21
C THR A 5 -3.58 -17.05 3.81
N THR A 6 -4.91 -16.90 3.72
CA THR A 6 -5.55 -15.62 3.40
C THR A 6 -5.28 -14.56 4.46
N ARG A 7 -5.31 -14.94 5.74
CA ARG A 7 -4.95 -14.05 6.86
C ARG A 7 -3.48 -13.65 6.81
N PHE A 8 -2.59 -14.58 6.50
CA PHE A 8 -1.17 -14.32 6.38
C PHE A 8 -0.85 -13.34 5.23
N LEU A 9 -1.38 -13.57 4.03
CA LEU A 9 -1.19 -12.68 2.87
C LEU A 9 -1.72 -11.26 3.16
N ARG A 10 -2.87 -11.17 3.81
CA ARG A 10 -3.49 -9.89 4.18
C ARG A 10 -2.66 -9.14 5.22
N ASN A 11 -2.15 -9.85 6.24
CA ASN A 11 -1.26 -9.26 7.23
C ASN A 11 0.08 -8.83 6.61
N LEU A 12 0.60 -9.58 5.64
CA LEU A 12 1.83 -9.23 4.93
C LEU A 12 1.63 -7.98 4.06
N ALA A 13 0.49 -7.87 3.36
CA ALA A 13 0.13 -6.65 2.64
C ALA A 13 -0.01 -5.46 3.61
N ALA A 14 -0.65 -5.68 4.78
CA ALA A 14 -0.82 -4.66 5.80
C ALA A 14 0.52 -4.17 6.38
N THR A 15 1.44 -5.09 6.70
CA THR A 15 2.77 -4.72 7.22
C THR A 15 3.61 -3.99 6.20
N LEU A 16 3.58 -4.40 4.93
CA LEU A 16 4.25 -3.67 3.84
C LEU A 16 3.68 -2.26 3.69
N MET A 17 2.35 -2.11 3.70
CA MET A 17 1.70 -0.81 3.56
C MET A 17 1.98 0.11 4.74
N CYS A 18 1.95 -0.41 5.96
CA CYS A 18 2.32 0.35 7.16
C CYS A 18 3.81 0.71 7.18
N GLY A 19 4.69 -0.20 6.77
CA GLY A 19 6.12 0.05 6.66
C GLY A 19 6.43 1.17 5.67
N ALA A 20 5.84 1.11 4.47
CA ALA A 20 5.96 2.16 3.47
C ALA A 20 5.45 3.52 3.97
N GLY A 21 4.26 3.55 4.58
CA GLY A 21 3.70 4.78 5.16
C GLY A 21 4.56 5.37 6.29
N THR A 22 5.13 4.51 7.14
CA THR A 22 6.03 4.94 8.23
C THR A 22 7.29 5.57 7.65
N ILE A 23 7.89 4.98 6.62
CA ILE A 23 9.09 5.53 5.96
C ILE A 23 8.78 6.89 5.34
N MET A 24 7.62 7.05 4.67
CA MET A 24 7.21 8.33 4.07
C MET A 24 7.06 9.44 5.12
N VAL A 25 6.44 9.12 6.27
CA VAL A 25 6.31 10.08 7.38
C VAL A 25 7.66 10.34 8.03
N ALA A 26 8.47 9.32 8.28
CA ALA A 26 9.79 9.45 8.88
C ALA A 26 10.76 10.25 7.99
N ALA A 27 10.59 10.20 6.67
CA ALA A 27 11.40 10.97 5.72
C ALA A 27 11.29 12.49 5.93
N LEU A 28 10.21 13.00 6.55
CA LEU A 28 10.12 14.41 6.96
C LEU A 28 11.24 14.84 7.91
N TRP A 29 11.70 13.94 8.79
CA TRP A 29 12.80 14.26 9.71
C TRP A 29 14.15 14.37 9.03
N LEU A 30 14.30 13.77 7.85
CA LEU A 30 15.57 13.67 7.12
C LEU A 30 15.63 14.60 5.89
N ARG A 31 14.51 15.22 5.50
CA ARG A 31 14.39 16.08 4.32
C ARG A 31 14.04 17.50 4.73
N GLU A 32 14.36 18.45 3.86
CA GLU A 32 13.92 19.83 4.02
C GLU A 32 12.39 19.92 3.96
N LEU A 33 11.84 20.77 4.83
CA LEU A 33 10.40 20.96 4.96
C LEU A 33 9.86 21.78 3.78
N THR A 34 9.56 21.07 2.69
CA THR A 34 8.98 21.63 1.46
C THR A 34 7.51 21.21 1.33
N GLN A 35 6.76 21.91 0.48
CA GLN A 35 5.36 21.56 0.19
C GLN A 35 5.22 20.10 -0.31
N LEU A 36 6.16 19.64 -1.14
CA LEU A 36 6.18 18.26 -1.65
C LEU A 36 6.47 17.24 -0.55
N ALA A 37 7.39 17.54 0.36
CA ALA A 37 7.70 16.65 1.50
C ALA A 37 6.49 16.48 2.44
N VAL A 38 5.72 17.55 2.66
CA VAL A 38 4.48 17.49 3.45
C VAL A 38 3.42 16.65 2.75
N LEU A 39 3.30 16.78 1.43
CA LEU A 39 2.37 15.97 0.63
C LEU A 39 2.75 14.48 0.66
N ASP A 40 4.04 14.14 0.50
CA ASP A 40 4.55 12.77 0.63
C ASP A 40 4.18 12.16 2.00
N ALA A 41 4.32 12.94 3.08
CA ALA A 41 3.97 12.47 4.42
C ALA A 41 2.46 12.32 4.63
N LEU A 42 1.63 13.20 4.05
CA LEU A 42 0.17 13.04 4.05
C LEU A 42 -0.24 11.74 3.34
N ILE A 43 0.40 11.44 2.21
CA ILE A 43 0.21 10.17 1.51
C ILE A 43 0.66 9.00 2.39
N GLY A 44 1.80 9.13 3.09
CA GLY A 44 2.26 8.16 4.07
C GLY A 44 1.23 7.90 5.18
N ALA A 45 0.55 8.94 5.68
CA ALA A 45 -0.52 8.79 6.66
C ALA A 45 -1.73 8.04 6.08
N VAL A 46 -2.11 8.30 4.83
CA VAL A 46 -3.15 7.53 4.12
C VAL A 46 -2.76 6.06 4.01
N TYR A 47 -1.49 5.76 3.73
CA TYR A 47 -0.97 4.39 3.73
C TYR A 47 -1.10 3.72 5.09
N LEU A 48 -0.79 4.42 6.18
CA LEU A 48 -0.94 3.89 7.54
C LEU A 48 -2.40 3.57 7.87
N ILE A 49 -3.33 4.50 7.58
CA ILE A 49 -4.77 4.29 7.83
C ILE A 49 -5.29 3.09 7.02
N ALA A 50 -4.91 3.00 5.74
CA ALA A 50 -5.30 1.90 4.88
C ALA A 50 -4.69 0.55 5.33
N GLY A 51 -3.43 0.56 5.75
CA GLY A 51 -2.74 -0.60 6.33
C GLY A 51 -3.41 -1.10 7.61
N ILE A 52 -3.83 -0.19 8.50
CA ILE A 52 -4.63 -0.54 9.69
C ILE A 52 -5.96 -1.19 9.25
N GLY A 53 -6.63 -0.63 8.24
CA GLY A 53 -7.84 -1.23 7.67
C GLY A 53 -7.61 -2.65 7.10
N LEU A 54 -6.45 -2.90 6.50
CA LEU A 54 -6.05 -4.21 5.99
C LEU A 54 -5.86 -5.23 7.11
N PHE A 55 -5.49 -4.87 8.34
CA PHE A 55 -5.49 -5.82 9.46
C PHE A 55 -6.89 -6.28 9.90
N GLY A 56 -7.95 -5.56 9.52
CA GLY A 56 -9.35 -5.94 9.80
C GLY A 56 -9.84 -7.15 8.98
N TYR A 57 -11.16 -7.35 8.94
CA TYR A 57 -11.81 -8.37 8.08
C TYR A 57 -12.58 -7.79 6.89
N SER A 58 -12.64 -6.47 6.76
CA SER A 58 -13.45 -5.80 5.73
C SER A 58 -12.93 -6.09 4.32
N ARG A 59 -13.83 -6.27 3.36
CA ARG A 59 -13.48 -6.35 1.93
C ARG A 59 -13.13 -4.99 1.36
N PHE A 60 -13.69 -3.92 1.95
CA PHE A 60 -13.43 -2.54 1.53
C PHE A 60 -11.95 -2.17 1.68
N SER A 61 -11.28 -2.65 2.72
CA SER A 61 -9.85 -2.38 2.89
C SER A 61 -8.97 -3.05 1.83
N LEU A 62 -9.42 -4.16 1.23
CA LEU A 62 -8.69 -4.78 0.11
C LEU A 62 -8.78 -3.92 -1.15
N PHE A 63 -9.95 -3.30 -1.39
CA PHE A 63 -10.07 -2.31 -2.47
C PHE A 63 -9.18 -1.10 -2.24
N LEU A 64 -9.12 -0.58 -1.00
CA LEU A 64 -8.20 0.50 -0.65
C LEU A 64 -6.73 0.10 -0.84
N GLY A 65 -6.37 -1.13 -0.46
CA GLY A 65 -5.02 -1.69 -0.67
C GLY A 65 -4.62 -1.85 -2.14
N ILE A 66 -5.57 -1.80 -3.07
CA ILE A 66 -5.29 -1.78 -4.52
C ILE A 66 -5.32 -0.35 -5.04
N ALA A 67 -6.38 0.40 -4.72
CA ALA A 67 -6.63 1.72 -5.29
C ALA A 67 -5.61 2.76 -4.85
N ILE A 68 -5.21 2.75 -3.57
CA ILE A 68 -4.27 3.74 -3.03
C ILE A 68 -2.88 3.55 -3.64
N PRO A 69 -2.24 2.37 -3.60
CA PRO A 69 -0.90 2.20 -4.16
C PRO A 69 -0.85 2.46 -5.66
N LEU A 70 -1.85 2.01 -6.43
CA LEU A 70 -1.91 2.27 -7.87
C LEU A 70 -2.17 3.74 -8.19
N GLY A 71 -3.05 4.41 -7.44
CA GLY A 71 -3.32 5.83 -7.63
C GLY A 71 -2.10 6.69 -7.34
N VAL A 72 -1.38 6.39 -6.25
CA VAL A 72 -0.15 7.10 -5.88
C VAL A 72 0.96 6.83 -6.90
N SER A 73 1.27 5.56 -7.20
CA SER A 73 2.26 5.20 -8.21
C SER A 73 1.96 5.83 -9.57
N GLY A 74 0.69 5.84 -10.02
CA GLY A 74 0.28 6.47 -11.28
C GLY A 74 0.44 7.98 -11.29
N ALA A 75 0.07 8.65 -10.19
CA ALA A 75 0.23 10.11 -10.06
C ALA A 75 1.71 10.51 -10.07
N PHE A 76 2.57 9.79 -9.34
CA PHE A 76 4.00 10.09 -9.30
C PHE A 76 4.70 9.77 -10.62
N TYR A 77 4.38 8.65 -11.27
CA TYR A 77 4.98 8.28 -12.55
C TYR A 77 4.78 9.34 -13.64
N SER A 78 3.62 10.01 -13.64
CA SER A 78 3.33 11.08 -14.62
C SER A 78 4.13 12.37 -14.41
N ASN A 79 4.74 12.57 -13.22
CA ASN A 79 5.39 13.81 -12.83
C ASN A 79 6.93 13.71 -12.74
N THR A 80 7.53 12.52 -12.87
CA THR A 80 8.98 12.34 -12.78
C THR A 80 9.62 12.07 -14.14
N SER A 81 10.60 12.90 -14.52
CA SER A 81 11.40 12.71 -15.75
C SER A 81 12.61 11.79 -15.56
N GLU A 82 13.06 11.59 -14.32
CA GLU A 82 14.12 10.64 -13.94
C GLU A 82 13.63 9.74 -12.81
N VAL A 83 13.77 8.42 -12.98
CA VAL A 83 13.39 7.43 -11.98
C VAL A 83 14.60 7.10 -11.14
N LEU A 84 14.62 7.54 -9.89
CA LEU A 84 15.65 7.16 -8.92
C LEU A 84 15.43 5.72 -8.44
N ALA A 85 16.49 5.07 -7.96
CA ALA A 85 16.40 3.70 -7.42
C ALA A 85 15.38 3.57 -6.27
N ILE A 86 15.20 4.64 -5.49
CA ILE A 86 14.22 4.71 -4.39
C ILE A 86 12.78 4.71 -4.94
N ASP A 87 12.53 5.37 -6.06
CA ASP A 87 11.20 5.39 -6.70
C ASP A 87 10.85 4.01 -7.24
N GLN A 88 11.83 3.31 -7.84
CA GLN A 88 11.64 1.95 -8.31
C GLN A 88 11.31 0.98 -7.17
N LEU A 89 11.96 1.13 -6.00
CA LEU A 89 11.63 0.34 -4.81
C LEU A 89 10.20 0.63 -4.31
N ARG A 90 9.76 1.89 -4.37
CA ARG A 90 8.38 2.25 -4.02
C ARG A 90 7.36 1.64 -4.99
N TYR A 91 7.57 1.78 -6.29
CA TYR A 91 6.65 1.23 -7.31
C TYR A 91 6.53 -0.29 -7.21
N THR A 92 7.65 -0.98 -6.98
CA THR A 92 7.64 -2.44 -6.77
C THR A 92 6.91 -2.83 -5.49
N THR A 93 7.10 -2.08 -4.39
CA THR A 93 6.38 -2.31 -3.13
C THR A 93 4.87 -2.10 -3.31
N ASP A 94 4.47 -1.02 -3.98
CA ASP A 94 3.07 -0.72 -4.29
C ASP A 94 2.43 -1.80 -5.15
N ALA A 95 3.14 -2.28 -6.18
CA ALA A 95 2.69 -3.38 -7.03
C ALA A 95 2.50 -4.68 -6.24
N VAL A 96 3.43 -4.99 -5.32
CA VAL A 96 3.32 -6.17 -4.45
C VAL A 96 2.11 -6.06 -3.52
N ILE A 97 1.87 -4.90 -2.90
CA ILE A 97 0.71 -4.68 -2.02
C ILE A 97 -0.60 -4.84 -2.81
N ALA A 98 -0.67 -4.26 -4.01
CA ALA A 98 -1.85 -4.37 -4.87
C ALA A 98 -2.10 -5.81 -5.32
N LEU A 99 -1.05 -6.54 -5.72
CA LEU A 99 -1.15 -7.95 -6.11
C LEU A 99 -1.61 -8.83 -4.94
N LEU A 100 -1.03 -8.67 -3.76
CA LEU A 100 -1.44 -9.41 -2.57
C LEU A 100 -2.91 -9.14 -2.22
N SER A 101 -3.33 -7.88 -2.27
CA SER A 101 -4.71 -7.47 -2.00
C SER A 101 -5.68 -8.06 -3.04
N LEU A 102 -5.29 -8.10 -4.32
CA LEU A 102 -6.08 -8.67 -5.41
C LEU A 102 -6.19 -10.19 -5.28
N VAL A 103 -5.09 -10.88 -4.95
CA VAL A 103 -5.09 -12.33 -4.70
C VAL A 103 -6.00 -12.68 -3.51
N VAL A 104 -5.92 -11.91 -2.42
CA VAL A 104 -6.80 -12.11 -1.25
C VAL A 104 -8.27 -11.87 -1.63
N LEU A 105 -8.56 -10.83 -2.41
CA LEU A 105 -9.92 -10.54 -2.86
C LEU A 105 -10.46 -11.65 -3.77
N TRP A 106 -9.63 -12.17 -4.68
CA TRP A 106 -9.96 -13.31 -5.53
C TRP A 106 -10.29 -14.56 -4.71
N MET A 107 -9.46 -14.87 -3.70
CA MET A 107 -9.68 -16.01 -2.80
C MET A 107 -10.99 -15.88 -2.01
N VAL A 108 -11.30 -14.68 -1.49
CA VAL A 108 -12.55 -14.44 -0.76
C VAL A 108 -13.76 -14.61 -1.68
N ARG A 109 -13.71 -14.12 -2.92
CA ARG A 109 -14.82 -14.24 -3.89
C ARG A 109 -15.14 -15.70 -4.23
N HIS A 110 -14.13 -16.54 -4.42
CA HIS A 110 -14.32 -17.95 -4.78
C HIS A 110 -14.77 -18.82 -3.59
N GLN A 111 -14.77 -18.28 -2.37
CA GLN A 111 -15.31 -18.96 -1.19
C GLN A 111 -16.83 -18.78 -1.03
N GLU A 112 -17.44 -17.79 -1.69
CA GLU A 112 -18.89 -17.53 -1.58
C GLU A 112 -19.74 -18.38 -2.54
N THR A 113 -19.11 -19.06 -3.50
CA THR A 113 -19.79 -19.83 -4.56
C THR A 113 -19.94 -21.32 -4.27
N HIS A 114 -19.62 -21.78 -3.06
CA HIS A 114 -19.72 -23.17 -2.59
C HIS A 114 -20.54 -23.23 -1.30
#